data_AF-A0A952P216-F1
#
_entry.id   AF-A0A952P216-F1
#
_cell.length_a   1.000
_cell.length_b   1.000
_cell.length_c   1.000
_cell.angle_alpha   90.00
_cell.angle_beta   90.00
_cell.angle_gamma   90.00
#
_symmetry.space_group_name_H-M   'P 1'
#
loop_
_entity.id
_entity.type
_entity.pdbx_description
1 polymer ?
#
loop_
_entity_poly.entity_id
_entity_poly.type
_entity_poly.pdbx_seq_one_letter_code
_entity_poly.pdbx_strand_id
1 'polypeptide(L)'
;MDSWTNGSLRQVSDRAEPALTGSAETKLGAALERINEGYNGKVNRNQLVVWLISKFAPKLEEAEIKEIRAEHLDEISAFEAFLRRAKETGKLPPELSAFIQKENGLDDAPRKKPKKNLQEYVPNGDIPKDDIFA
;
A
#
# COMPACT_ATOMS: atom_id res chain seq x y z
N MET A 1 6.16 -21.18 -18.47
CA MET A 1 7.60 -20.84 -18.61
C MET A 1 7.67 -19.33 -18.69
N ASP A 2 7.79 -18.75 -17.51
CA ASP A 2 7.57 -17.33 -17.23
C ASP A 2 8.77 -16.50 -17.63
N SER A 3 8.59 -15.61 -18.61
CA SER A 3 9.58 -14.62 -19.00
C SER A 3 9.17 -13.25 -18.48
N TRP A 4 9.34 -13.03 -17.18
CA TRP A 4 9.25 -11.71 -16.54
C TRP A 4 10.57 -11.37 -15.86
N THR A 5 11.60 -11.09 -16.64
CA THR A 5 12.78 -10.38 -16.15
C THR A 5 13.35 -9.50 -17.24
N ASN A 6 12.74 -8.33 -17.44
CA ASN A 6 13.50 -7.22 -18.00
C ASN A 6 13.01 -5.89 -17.42
N GLY A 7 13.16 -5.75 -16.11
CA GLY A 7 13.17 -4.45 -15.45
C GLY A 7 14.46 -3.75 -15.84
N SER A 8 14.41 -2.97 -16.92
CA SER A 8 15.46 -2.04 -17.32
C SER A 8 15.86 -1.19 -16.12
N LEU A 9 17.03 -1.46 -15.56
CA LEU A 9 17.73 -0.58 -14.64
C LEU A 9 18.00 0.71 -15.40
N ARG A 10 17.04 1.65 -15.34
CA ARG A 10 17.26 3.03 -15.74
C ARG A 10 18.48 3.50 -14.96
N GLN A 11 19.60 3.71 -15.66
CA GLN A 11 20.68 4.52 -15.13
C GLN A 11 20.12 5.91 -14.91
N VAL A 12 19.71 6.19 -13.68
CA VAL A 12 19.41 7.55 -13.24
C VAL A 12 20.77 8.22 -13.03
N SER A 13 21.37 8.66 -14.14
CA SER A 13 22.41 9.69 -14.10
C SER A 13 21.73 11.04 -13.92
N ASP A 14 21.20 11.28 -12.72
CA ASP A 14 20.90 12.63 -12.27
C ASP A 14 21.80 12.89 -11.07
N ARG A 15 22.85 13.71 -11.29
CA ARG A 15 23.70 14.25 -10.22
C ARG A 15 22.93 15.34 -9.48
N ALA A 16 21.73 15.03 -9.00
CA ALA A 16 21.04 15.88 -8.05
C ALA A 16 21.72 15.68 -6.69
N GLU A 17 22.36 16.72 -6.17
CA GLU A 17 22.79 16.69 -4.77
C GLU A 17 21.54 16.53 -3.90
N PRO A 18 21.52 15.57 -2.96
CA PRO A 18 20.36 15.39 -2.10
C PRO A 18 20.14 16.66 -1.28
N ALA A 19 18.97 17.27 -1.46
CA ALA A 19 18.57 18.44 -0.68
C ALA A 19 18.34 18.00 0.78
N LEU A 20 19.26 18.37 1.66
CA LEU A 20 19.16 18.13 3.09
C LEU A 20 18.51 19.35 3.75
N THR A 21 17.55 19.12 4.65
CA THR A 21 16.92 20.21 5.43
C THR A 21 17.80 20.59 6.61
N GLY A 22 17.70 21.83 7.12
CA GLY A 22 18.70 22.42 8.02
C GLY A 22 19.08 21.61 9.28
N SER A 23 18.14 20.87 9.88
CA SER A 23 18.44 19.98 11.01
C SER A 23 19.31 18.78 10.61
N ALA A 24 19.06 18.21 9.42
CA ALA A 24 19.87 17.12 8.87
C ALA A 24 21.27 17.60 8.44
N GLU A 25 21.37 18.81 7.87
CA GLU A 25 22.64 19.42 7.51
C GLU A 25 23.55 19.65 8.71
N THR A 26 22.98 20.11 9.83
CA THR A 26 23.73 20.35 11.08
C THR A 26 24.30 19.04 11.63
N LYS A 27 23.47 17.98 11.69
CA LYS A 27 23.89 16.65 12.15
C LYS A 27 24.98 16.06 11.24
N LEU A 28 24.83 16.22 9.93
CA LEU A 28 25.81 15.75 8.96
C LEU A 28 27.13 16.54 9.07
N GLY A 29 27.06 17.85 9.31
CA GLY A 29 28.22 18.71 9.56
C GLY A 29 29.02 18.27 10.77
N ALA A 30 28.35 18.06 11.90
CA ALA A 30 29.00 17.57 13.12
C ALA A 30 29.66 16.19 12.93
N ALA A 31 29.02 15.29 12.17
CA ALA A 31 29.63 14.00 11.81
C ALA A 31 30.87 14.18 10.92
N LEU A 32 30.82 15.10 9.96
CA LEU A 32 31.93 15.39 9.04
C LEU A 32 33.13 15.99 9.77
N GLU A 33 32.91 16.89 10.72
CA GLU A 33 33.97 17.45 11.57
C GLU A 33 34.67 16.35 12.36
N ARG A 34 33.89 15.49 13.04
CA ARG A 34 34.42 14.37 13.81
C ARG A 34 35.20 13.36 12.95
N ILE A 35 34.78 13.14 11.71
CA ILE A 35 35.47 12.23 10.78
C ILE A 35 36.80 12.83 10.30
N ASN A 36 36.85 14.15 10.11
CA ASN A 36 38.06 14.84 9.66
C ASN A 36 39.02 15.19 10.82
N GLU A 37 38.57 15.10 12.06
CA GLU A 37 39.40 15.36 13.24
C GLU A 37 40.57 14.35 13.33
N GLY A 38 41.80 14.86 13.29
CA GLY A 38 43.01 14.03 13.32
C GLY A 38 43.29 13.19 12.07
N TYR A 39 42.47 13.36 11.00
CA TYR A 39 42.67 12.69 9.73
C TYR A 39 43.54 13.55 8.79
N ASN A 40 44.61 12.97 8.25
CA ASN A 40 45.52 13.66 7.33
C ASN A 40 44.92 13.89 5.92
N GLY A 41 43.74 13.34 5.63
CA GLY A 41 42.99 13.61 4.40
C GLY A 41 41.77 14.50 4.65
N LYS A 42 41.03 14.81 3.59
CA LYS A 42 39.77 15.58 3.69
C LYS A 42 38.63 14.78 3.08
N VAL A 43 37.70 14.36 3.93
CA VAL A 43 36.40 13.84 3.50
C VAL A 43 35.49 15.03 3.24
N ASN A 44 34.86 15.06 2.08
CA ASN A 44 33.85 16.07 1.75
C ASN A 44 32.44 15.57 2.08
N ARG A 45 31.48 16.51 2.17
CA ARG A 45 30.09 16.19 2.51
C ARG A 45 29.47 15.16 1.56
N ASN A 46 29.66 15.33 0.26
CA ASN A 46 29.08 14.44 -0.74
C ASN A 46 29.60 13.00 -0.59
N GLN A 47 30.90 12.82 -0.35
CA GLN A 47 31.51 11.52 -0.08
C GLN A 47 30.91 10.87 1.16
N LEU A 48 30.69 11.63 2.23
CA LEU A 48 30.04 11.12 3.44
C LEU A 48 28.60 10.67 3.17
N VAL A 49 27.82 11.45 2.42
CA VAL A 49 26.42 11.10 2.07
C VAL A 49 26.36 9.85 1.19
N VAL A 50 27.16 9.80 0.13
CA VAL A 50 27.22 8.64 -0.76
C VAL A 50 27.62 7.38 0.02
N TRP A 51 28.59 7.50 0.93
CA TRP A 51 29.01 6.40 1.79
C TRP A 51 27.88 5.94 2.72
N LEU A 52 27.17 6.90 3.35
CA LEU A 52 26.07 6.59 4.27
C LEU A 52 24.95 5.84 3.55
N ILE A 53 24.49 6.34 2.40
CA ILE A 53 23.45 5.70 1.59
C ILE A 53 23.90 4.30 1.17
N SER A 54 25.13 4.16 0.68
CA SER A 54 25.67 2.87 0.22
C SER A 54 25.76 1.84 1.35
N LYS A 55 25.95 2.28 2.60
CA LYS A 55 26.02 1.40 3.77
C LYS A 55 24.67 1.14 4.42
N PHE A 56 23.76 2.10 4.37
CA PHE A 56 22.46 2.06 5.02
C PHE A 56 21.42 1.34 4.15
N ALA A 57 21.34 1.65 2.85
CA ALA A 57 20.37 1.06 1.93
C ALA A 57 20.34 -0.49 1.93
N PRO A 58 21.47 -1.22 1.90
CA PRO A 58 21.45 -2.69 1.92
C PRO A 58 21.12 -3.28 3.30
N LYS A 59 21.12 -2.48 4.37
CA LYS A 59 20.83 -2.91 5.75
C LYS A 59 19.43 -2.50 6.20
N LEU A 60 18.66 -1.88 5.32
CA LEU A 60 17.33 -1.39 5.63
C LEU A 60 16.38 -2.58 5.81
N GLU A 61 15.87 -2.80 7.02
CA GLU A 61 14.91 -3.86 7.28
C GLU A 61 13.47 -3.33 7.15
N GLU A 62 12.52 -4.26 7.13
CA GLU A 62 11.09 -3.92 6.98
C GLU A 62 10.58 -3.05 8.15
N ALA A 63 11.22 -3.13 9.31
CA ALA A 63 10.90 -2.29 10.47
C ALA A 63 11.24 -0.81 10.20
N GLU A 64 12.47 -0.50 9.77
CA GLU A 64 12.84 0.88 9.44
C GLU A 64 12.06 1.41 8.23
N ILE A 65 11.76 0.55 7.25
CA ILE A 65 10.92 0.94 6.10
C ILE A 65 9.53 1.41 6.57
N LYS A 66 8.91 0.68 7.49
CA LYS A 66 7.61 1.05 8.05
C LYS A 66 7.67 2.35 8.84
N GLU A 67 8.72 2.53 9.63
CA GLU A 67 8.96 3.76 10.39
C GLU A 67 9.11 4.97 9.46
N ILE A 68 9.98 4.89 8.46
CA ILE A 68 10.19 5.96 7.47
C ILE A 68 8.88 6.29 6.74
N ARG A 69 8.11 5.27 6.33
CA ARG A 69 6.81 5.46 5.67
C ARG A 69 5.80 6.14 6.59
N ALA A 70 5.75 5.75 7.86
CA ALA A 70 4.82 6.34 8.83
C ALA A 70 5.16 7.81 9.11
N GLU A 71 6.44 8.15 9.26
CA GLU A 71 6.90 9.52 9.52
C GLU A 71 6.55 10.49 8.37
N HIS A 72 6.51 9.99 7.13
CA HIS A 72 6.26 10.80 5.93
C HIS A 72 4.89 10.51 5.29
N LEU A 73 3.97 9.84 6.01
CA LEU A 73 2.65 9.53 5.49
C LEU A 73 1.78 10.79 5.49
N ASP A 74 1.43 11.27 4.30
CA ASP A 74 0.33 12.21 4.15
C ASP A 74 -0.98 11.43 4.06
N GLU A 75 -1.72 11.41 5.18
CA GLU A 75 -2.98 10.69 5.32
C GLU A 75 -4.04 11.18 4.32
N ILE A 76 -4.07 12.47 3.98
CA ILE A 76 -5.04 13.02 3.03
C ILE A 76 -4.72 12.53 1.63
N SER A 77 -3.48 12.67 1.19
CA SER A 77 -3.04 12.15 -0.12
C SER A 77 -3.24 10.63 -0.22
N ALA A 78 -2.98 9.89 0.86
CA ALA A 78 -3.23 8.45 0.91
C ALA A 78 -4.72 8.12 0.76
N PHE A 79 -5.59 8.90 1.44
CA PHE A 79 -7.03 8.75 1.33
C PHE A 79 -7.56 9.11 -0.06
N GLU A 80 -7.05 10.17 -0.69
CA GLU A 80 -7.41 10.53 -2.07
C GLU A 80 -7.03 9.43 -3.07
N ALA A 81 -5.81 8.88 -2.94
CA ALA A 81 -5.36 7.77 -3.76
C ALA A 81 -6.25 6.53 -3.57
N PHE A 82 -6.66 6.27 -2.33
CA PHE A 82 -7.61 5.24 -2.00
C PHE A 82 -9.00 5.50 -2.63
N LEU A 83 -9.53 6.72 -2.52
CA LEU A 83 -10.80 7.10 -3.12
C LEU A 83 -10.78 6.94 -4.64
N ARG A 84 -9.67 7.26 -5.31
CA ARG A 84 -9.51 7.05 -6.74
C ARG A 84 -9.68 5.57 -7.12
N ARG A 85 -9.01 4.66 -6.38
CA ARG A 85 -9.16 3.21 -6.58
C ARG A 85 -10.58 2.72 -6.26
N ALA A 86 -11.20 3.27 -5.23
CA ALA A 86 -12.58 2.93 -4.87
C ALA A 86 -13.57 3.38 -5.96
N LYS A 87 -13.34 4.53 -6.59
CA LYS A 87 -14.13 5.01 -7.74
C LYS A 87 -13.96 4.11 -8.96
N GLU A 88 -12.74 3.66 -9.25
CA GLU A 88 -12.47 2.74 -10.37
C GLU A 88 -13.14 1.38 -10.18
N THR A 89 -13.14 0.86 -8.94
CA THR A 89 -13.72 -0.46 -8.62
C THR A 89 -15.22 -0.39 -8.28
N GLY A 90 -15.74 0.80 -8.01
CA GLY A 90 -17.11 1.03 -7.51
C GLY A 90 -17.37 0.44 -6.12
N LYS A 91 -16.34 0.05 -5.37
CA LYS A 91 -16.45 -0.67 -4.10
C LYS A 91 -15.67 0.05 -3.01
N LEU A 92 -16.35 0.32 -1.90
CA LEU A 92 -15.73 0.75 -0.65
C LEU A 92 -15.64 -0.42 0.34
N PRO A 93 -14.63 -0.46 1.21
CA PRO A 93 -14.57 -1.39 2.33
C PRO A 93 -15.84 -1.27 3.19
N PRO A 94 -16.35 -2.39 3.72
CA PRO A 94 -17.61 -2.40 4.47
C PRO A 94 -17.62 -1.44 5.66
N GLU A 95 -16.51 -1.31 6.37
CA GLU A 95 -16.39 -0.41 7.53
C GLU A 95 -16.49 1.06 7.13
N LEU A 96 -15.83 1.46 6.04
CA LEU A 96 -15.93 2.80 5.49
C LEU A 96 -17.33 3.10 4.96
N SER A 97 -17.96 2.13 4.29
CA SER A 97 -19.35 2.27 3.84
C SER A 97 -20.32 2.44 5.00
N ALA A 98 -20.14 1.68 6.09
CA ALA A 98 -20.96 1.79 7.29
C ALA A 98 -20.74 3.14 7.98
N PHE A 99 -19.48 3.58 8.10
CA PHE A 99 -19.14 4.90 8.64
C PHE A 99 -19.82 6.02 7.84
N ILE A 100 -19.72 6.00 6.51
CA ILE A 100 -20.36 7.00 5.65
C ILE A 100 -21.89 6.94 5.76
N GLN A 101 -22.49 5.74 5.79
CA GLN A 101 -23.94 5.61 5.96
C GLN A 101 -24.40 6.20 7.29
N LYS A 102 -23.68 5.95 8.38
CA LYS A 102 -23.96 6.52 9.70
C LYS A 102 -23.86 8.04 9.71
N GLU A 103 -22.79 8.61 9.18
CA GLU A 103 -22.59 10.07 9.11
C GLU A 103 -23.65 10.77 8.24
N ASN A 104 -24.23 10.06 7.27
CA ASN A 104 -25.30 10.59 6.41
C ASN A 104 -26.72 10.22 6.91
N GLY A 105 -26.85 9.67 8.12
CA GLY A 105 -28.15 9.29 8.70
C GLY A 105 -28.86 8.13 7.99
N LEU A 106 -28.12 7.31 7.24
CA LEU A 106 -28.62 6.15 6.50
C LEU A 106 -28.48 4.84 7.29
N ASP A 107 -28.09 4.89 8.56
CA ASP A 107 -27.89 3.71 9.42
C ASP A 107 -29.19 2.91 9.65
N ASP A 108 -30.35 3.58 9.51
CA ASP A 108 -31.68 2.98 9.62
C ASP A 108 -32.25 2.43 8.30
N ALA A 109 -31.51 2.52 7.19
CA ALA A 109 -31.99 2.01 5.90
C ALA A 109 -32.12 0.47 5.97
N PRO A 110 -33.31 -0.12 5.74
CA PRO A 110 -33.48 -1.56 5.84
C PRO A 110 -32.59 -2.25 4.79
N ARG A 111 -31.52 -2.91 5.26
CA ARG A 111 -30.66 -3.74 4.42
C ARG A 111 -31.55 -4.75 3.72
N LYS A 112 -31.71 -4.62 2.39
CA LYS A 112 -32.50 -5.55 1.58
C LYS A 112 -31.93 -6.95 1.78
N LYS A 113 -32.64 -7.78 2.57
CA LYS A 113 -32.27 -9.18 2.79
C LYS A 113 -32.16 -9.85 1.42
N PRO A 114 -31.07 -10.58 1.12
CA PRO A 114 -31.00 -11.34 -0.12
C PRO A 114 -32.19 -12.28 -0.16
N LYS A 115 -32.97 -12.20 -1.25
CA LYS A 115 -34.11 -13.09 -1.47
C LYS A 115 -33.60 -14.52 -1.42
N LYS A 116 -34.07 -15.29 -0.43
CA LYS A 116 -33.88 -16.74 -0.37
C LYS A 116 -34.44 -17.29 -1.69
N ASN A 117 -33.61 -17.96 -2.47
CA ASN A 117 -34.06 -18.63 -3.69
C ASN A 117 -35.20 -19.59 -3.30
N LEU A 118 -36.40 -19.27 -3.78
CA LEU A 118 -37.56 -20.13 -3.68
C LEU A 118 -37.25 -21.34 -4.57
N GLN A 119 -36.91 -22.47 -3.96
CA GLN A 119 -36.78 -23.72 -4.71
C GLN A 119 -38.13 -24.04 -5.34
N GLU A 120 -38.09 -24.22 -6.64
CA GLU A 120 -39.20 -24.48 -7.54
C GLU A 120 -39.94 -25.75 -7.10
N TYR A 121 -41.22 -25.59 -6.75
CA TYR A 121 -42.11 -26.72 -6.49
C TYR A 121 -42.49 -27.35 -7.83
N VAL A 122 -42.06 -28.59 -8.06
CA VAL A 122 -42.45 -29.39 -9.23
C VAL A 122 -43.66 -30.27 -8.83
N PRO A 123 -44.87 -30.06 -9.38
CA PRO A 123 -46.03 -30.89 -9.06
C PRO A 123 -46.02 -32.20 -9.86
N ASN A 124 -46.08 -33.32 -9.13
CA ASN A 124 -46.56 -34.66 -9.49
C ASN A 124 -46.34 -35.18 -10.91
N GLY A 125 -45.43 -36.15 -11.05
CA GLY A 125 -45.36 -37.03 -12.20
C GLY A 125 -44.91 -38.42 -11.80
N ASP A 126 -45.76 -39.19 -11.12
CA ASP A 126 -45.63 -40.65 -10.99
C ASP A 126 -47.02 -41.29 -10.89
N ILE A 127 -47.55 -41.74 -12.03
CA ILE A 127 -48.54 -42.81 -12.06
C ILE A 127 -47.77 -44.06 -12.50
N PRO A 128 -47.48 -45.02 -11.62
CA PRO A 128 -46.98 -46.32 -12.07
C PRO A 128 -48.09 -47.00 -12.87
N LYS A 129 -47.89 -47.07 -14.19
CA LYS A 129 -48.53 -48.10 -15.02
C LYS A 129 -47.71 -49.34 -14.77
N ASP A 130 -48.31 -50.33 -14.11
CA ASP A 130 -48.11 -51.77 -14.27
C ASP A 130 -48.78 -52.43 -13.06
N ASP A 131 -50.09 -52.70 -13.17
CA ASP A 131 -50.83 -53.71 -12.39
C ASP A 131 -52.33 -53.69 -12.76
N ILE A 132 -52.67 -53.93 -14.03
CA ILE A 132 -53.99 -54.49 -14.40
C ILE A 132 -53.77 -55.41 -15.60
N PHE A 133 -54.16 -56.67 -15.45
CA PHE A 133 -54.09 -57.83 -16.36
C PHE A 133 -52.89 -58.77 -16.21
N ALA A 134 -52.88 -59.55 -15.12
CA ALA A 134 -52.89 -61.02 -15.16
C ALA A 134 -53.52 -61.57 -13.88
#